data_AF-A0A2Z4UY66-F1
#
_entry.id   AF-A0A2Z4UY66-F1
#
_cell.length_a   1.000
_cell.length_b   1.000
_cell.length_c   1.000
_cell.angle_alpha   90.00
_cell.angle_beta   90.00
_cell.angle_gamma   90.00
#
_symmetry.space_group_name_H-M   'P 1'
#
loop_
_entity.id
_entity.type
_entity.pdbx_description
1 polymer ?
#
loop_
_entity_poly.entity_id
_entity_poly.type
_entity_poly.pdbx_seq_one_letter_code
_entity_poly.pdbx_strand_id
1 'polypeptide(L)'
;MRQGRVNDLEFVDYDDPKDIAAAKWNHRGGPGQTDYIRFNTAAMKNAGRTKRRQIAAHELGHALGLCHKSDAGGPGYVRSLMWPAAHEYFDLPQDVDKANYSKLWG
;
A
#
# COMPACT_ATOMS: atom_id res chain seq x y z
N MET A 1 -2.83 15.33 31.24
CA MET A 1 -1.67 15.83 30.46
C MET A 1 -1.80 15.29 29.04
N ARG A 2 -1.74 16.20 28.05
CA ARG A 2 -1.60 16.03 26.58
C ARG A 2 -2.42 14.94 25.86
N GLN A 3 -3.59 15.34 25.35
CA GLN A 3 -4.14 14.80 24.09
C GLN A 3 -3.34 15.39 22.92
N GLY A 4 -2.31 14.69 22.49
CA GLY A 4 -1.71 14.87 21.16
C GLY A 4 -2.27 13.78 20.26
N ARG A 5 -2.95 14.15 19.17
CA ARG A 5 -3.31 13.19 18.11
C ARG A 5 -2.00 12.60 17.57
N VAL A 6 -1.68 11.37 17.96
CA VAL A 6 -0.70 10.56 17.23
C VAL A 6 -1.41 10.18 15.94
N ASN A 7 -0.84 10.52 14.78
CA ASN A 7 -1.37 10.01 13.53
C ASN A 7 -1.19 8.50 13.54
N ASP A 8 -2.26 7.73 13.32
CA ASP A 8 -2.17 6.26 13.23
C ASP A 8 -1.36 5.84 11.99
N LEU A 9 -1.38 6.65 10.93
CA LEU A 9 -0.67 6.43 9.68
C LEU A 9 -0.11 7.73 9.10
N GLU A 10 1.14 7.73 8.66
CA GLU A 10 1.78 8.83 7.94
C GLU A 10 2.36 8.40 6.58
N PHE A 11 2.37 9.34 5.63
CA PHE A 11 2.99 9.16 4.32
C PHE A 11 4.31 9.90 4.30
N VAL A 12 5.39 9.21 3.95
CA VAL A 12 6.74 9.78 3.93
C VAL A 12 7.51 9.33 2.69
N ASP A 13 8.40 10.18 2.21
CA ASP A 13 9.33 9.86 1.13
C ASP A 13 10.67 9.39 1.70
N TYR A 14 11.37 8.53 0.95
CA TYR A 14 12.78 8.22 1.15
C TYR A 14 13.46 8.03 -0.20
N ASP A 15 14.78 8.17 -0.24
CA ASP A 15 15.57 8.00 -1.46
C ASP A 15 16.60 6.89 -1.26
N ASP A 16 16.36 5.72 -1.85
CA ASP A 16 17.32 4.62 -1.88
C ASP A 16 17.35 3.97 -3.28
N PRO A 17 18.39 4.24 -4.09
CA PRO A 17 18.49 3.70 -5.44
C PRO A 17 18.81 2.20 -5.48
N LYS A 18 19.16 1.56 -4.35
CA LYS A 18 19.39 0.11 -4.28
C LYS A 18 18.10 -0.67 -3.99
N ASP A 19 17.10 0.00 -3.43
CA ASP A 19 15.80 -0.57 -3.14
C ASP A 19 14.91 -0.47 -4.37
N ILE A 20 14.57 -1.62 -4.96
CA ILE A 20 13.76 -1.66 -6.20
C ILE A 20 12.26 -1.46 -5.92
N ALA A 21 11.82 -1.55 -4.66
CA ALA A 21 10.43 -1.34 -4.30
C ALA A 21 10.06 0.14 -4.43
N ALA A 22 8.92 0.42 -5.06
CA ALA A 22 8.43 1.77 -5.25
C ALA A 22 7.84 2.38 -3.97
N ALA A 23 7.28 1.54 -3.09
CA ALA A 23 6.82 1.93 -1.77
C ALA A 23 6.78 0.72 -0.82
N LYS A 24 6.59 0.99 0.48
CA LYS A 24 6.43 -0.01 1.53
C LYS A 24 5.51 0.51 2.64
N TRP A 25 4.52 -0.29 3.03
CA TRP A 25 3.91 -0.18 4.34
C TRP A 25 4.86 -0.69 5.42
N ASN A 26 5.00 0.08 6.50
CA ASN A 26 5.87 -0.19 7.63
C ASN A 26 5.10 -0.05 8.95
N HIS A 27 4.66 -1.20 9.46
CA HIS A 27 3.96 -1.32 10.74
C HIS A 27 4.93 -1.16 11.91
N ARG A 28 4.58 -0.32 12.89
CA ARG A 28 5.37 -0.05 14.10
C ARG A 28 4.79 -0.76 15.34
N GLY A 29 3.47 -0.96 15.41
CA GLY A 29 2.80 -1.89 16.34
C GLY A 29 2.89 -1.61 17.84
N GLY A 30 3.75 -0.69 18.29
CA GLY A 30 3.86 -0.29 19.70
C GLY A 30 2.79 0.73 20.11
N PRO A 31 2.42 0.79 21.42
CA PRO A 31 1.49 1.81 21.93
C PRO A 31 1.95 3.23 21.58
N GLY A 32 1.07 4.00 20.93
CA GLY A 32 1.34 5.39 20.55
C GLY A 32 2.37 5.55 19.42
N GLN A 33 2.67 4.48 18.67
CA GLN A 33 3.51 4.56 17.47
C GLN A 33 2.67 4.81 16.24
N THR A 34 3.26 5.52 15.27
CA THR A 34 2.67 5.82 13.96
C THR A 34 3.15 4.80 12.94
N ASP A 35 2.23 4.21 12.17
CA ASP A 35 2.59 3.41 11.00
C ASP A 35 2.96 4.32 9.83
N TYR A 36 3.75 3.80 8.88
CA TYR A 36 4.20 4.60 7.74
C TYR A 36 3.91 3.91 6.41
N ILE A 37 3.47 4.67 5.41
CA ILE A 37 3.64 4.33 4.00
C ILE A 37 4.83 5.13 3.49
N ARG A 38 5.88 4.40 3.10
CA ARG A 38 7.16 4.95 2.70
C ARG A 38 7.30 4.84 1.19
N PHE A 39 7.49 5.97 0.52
CA PHE A 39 7.61 6.08 -0.93
C PHE A 39 9.07 6.23 -1.34
N ASN A 40 9.57 5.33 -2.20
CA ASN A 40 10.94 5.44 -2.70
C ASN A 40 11.01 6.38 -3.91
N THR A 41 11.55 7.58 -3.71
CA THR A 41 11.68 8.58 -4.78
C THR A 41 12.63 8.14 -5.89
N ALA A 42 13.65 7.35 -5.57
CA ALA A 42 14.59 6.81 -6.55
C ALA A 42 13.90 5.81 -7.50
N ALA A 43 13.15 4.85 -6.95
CA ALA A 43 12.41 3.86 -7.74
C ALA A 43 11.23 4.48 -8.51
N MET A 44 10.66 5.58 -8.01
CA MET A 44 9.55 6.30 -8.65
C MET A 44 9.97 7.49 -9.52
N LYS A 45 11.27 7.68 -9.81
CA LYS A 45 11.78 8.82 -10.58
C LYS A 45 10.99 9.10 -11.86
N ASN A 46 10.65 8.05 -12.60
CA ASN A 46 9.92 8.13 -13.88
C ASN A 46 8.42 7.80 -13.75
N ALA A 47 7.91 7.60 -12.54
CA ALA A 47 6.51 7.28 -12.31
C ALA A 47 5.63 8.52 -12.51
N GLY A 48 4.70 8.43 -13.48
CA GLY A 48 3.65 9.43 -13.68
C GLY A 48 2.62 9.44 -12.54
N ARG A 49 1.70 10.41 -12.59
CA ARG A 49 0.66 10.60 -11.55
C ARG A 49 -0.18 9.34 -11.31
N THR A 50 -0.63 8.68 -12.37
CA THR A 50 -1.44 7.46 -12.27
C THR A 50 -0.68 6.36 -11.54
N LYS A 51 0.56 6.08 -11.97
CA LYS A 51 1.44 5.08 -11.36
C LYS A 51 1.62 5.30 -9.86
N ARG A 52 1.85 6.55 -9.44
CA ARG A 52 2.00 6.92 -8.03
C ARG A 52 0.72 6.69 -7.21
N ARG A 53 -0.46 6.99 -7.79
CA ARG A 53 -1.75 6.71 -7.14
C ARG A 53 -1.99 5.22 -6.94
N GLN A 54 -1.66 4.41 -7.94
CA GLN A 54 -1.80 2.95 -7.86
C GLN A 54 -0.91 2.37 -6.75
N ILE A 55 0.35 2.81 -6.69
CA ILE A 55 1.29 2.43 -5.63
C ILE A 55 0.76 2.84 -4.25
N ALA A 56 0.35 4.11 -4.09
CA ALA A 56 -0.18 4.59 -2.82
C ALA A 56 -1.44 3.83 -2.36
N ALA A 57 -2.34 3.53 -3.28
CA ALA A 57 -3.56 2.78 -2.99
C ALA A 57 -3.25 1.32 -2.60
N HIS A 58 -2.25 0.70 -3.22
CA HIS A 58 -1.76 -0.63 -2.86
C HIS A 58 -1.21 -0.66 -1.42
N GLU A 59 -0.30 0.24 -1.07
CA GLU A 59 0.27 0.29 0.28
C GLU A 59 -0.77 0.65 1.35
N LEU A 60 -1.74 1.50 1.01
CA LEU A 60 -2.88 1.77 1.89
C LEU A 60 -3.72 0.51 2.13
N GLY A 61 -3.87 -0.36 1.14
CA GLY A 61 -4.49 -1.66 1.31
C GLY A 61 -3.79 -2.51 2.38
N HIS A 62 -2.45 -2.52 2.40
CA HIS A 62 -1.69 -3.17 3.46
C HIS A 62 -1.92 -2.53 4.84
N ALA A 63 -1.92 -1.20 4.92
CA ALA A 63 -2.23 -0.50 6.16
C ALA A 63 -3.66 -0.78 6.68
N LEU A 64 -4.60 -1.10 5.78
CA LEU A 64 -5.96 -1.53 6.10
C LEU A 64 -6.08 -3.04 6.38
N GLY A 65 -4.96 -3.79 6.40
CA GLY A 65 -4.93 -5.22 6.72
C GLY A 65 -5.10 -6.16 5.52
N LEU A 66 -5.08 -5.67 4.29
CA LEU A 66 -5.15 -6.51 3.10
C LEU A 66 -3.77 -7.13 2.79
N CYS A 67 -3.75 -8.44 2.55
CA CYS A 67 -2.57 -9.14 2.05
C CYS A 67 -2.50 -9.09 0.52
N HIS A 68 -1.30 -9.34 -0.02
CA HIS A 68 -1.11 -9.56 -1.45
C HIS A 68 -2.07 -10.62 -2.02
N LYS A 69 -2.47 -10.44 -3.28
CA LYS A 69 -3.17 -11.46 -4.07
C LYS A 69 -2.26 -12.00 -5.16
N SER A 70 -2.52 -13.23 -5.58
CA SER A 70 -1.79 -13.87 -6.68
C SER A 70 -1.88 -13.03 -7.95
N ASP A 71 -0.72 -12.75 -8.55
CA ASP A 71 -0.59 -12.00 -9.80
C ASP A 71 -1.29 -12.68 -10.99
N ALA A 72 -1.42 -11.92 -12.08
CA ALA A 72 -1.90 -12.42 -13.37
C ALA A 72 -1.13 -13.66 -13.84
N GLY A 73 -1.86 -14.76 -14.07
CA GLY A 73 -1.31 -16.01 -14.60
C GLY A 73 -0.99 -17.10 -13.56
N GLY A 74 -1.14 -16.81 -12.27
CA GLY A 74 -1.04 -17.83 -11.21
C GLY A 74 -2.34 -18.63 -11.00
N PRO A 75 -2.28 -19.85 -10.45
CA PRO A 75 -3.48 -20.57 -9.99
C PRO A 75 -4.26 -19.75 -8.97
N GLY A 76 -5.59 -19.64 -9.14
CA GLY A 76 -6.44 -18.86 -8.24
C GLY A 76 -6.36 -17.34 -8.41
N TYR A 77 -5.87 -16.87 -9.55
CA TYR A 77 -5.84 -15.45 -9.91
C TYR A 77 -7.20 -14.74 -9.74
N VAL A 78 -7.14 -13.55 -9.16
CA VAL A 78 -8.26 -12.61 -9.03
C VAL A 78 -7.78 -11.21 -9.35
N ARG A 79 -8.59 -10.41 -10.06
CA ARG A 79 -8.33 -8.97 -10.25
C ARG A 79 -8.30 -8.27 -8.91
N SER A 80 -7.16 -7.67 -8.57
CA SER A 80 -6.94 -7.05 -7.26
C SER A 80 -5.95 -5.89 -7.36
N LEU A 81 -6.26 -4.82 -6.64
CA LEU A 81 -5.33 -3.74 -6.33
C LEU A 81 -4.14 -4.23 -5.47
N MET A 82 -4.25 -5.40 -4.84
CA MET A 82 -3.25 -5.99 -3.97
C MET A 82 -2.32 -6.98 -4.68
N TRP A 83 -2.23 -6.99 -6.01
CA TRP A 83 -1.13 -7.67 -6.68
C TRP A 83 0.22 -7.02 -6.33
N PRO A 84 1.29 -7.78 -6.09
CA PRO A 84 2.64 -7.22 -5.99
C PRO A 84 3.01 -6.29 -7.15
N ALA A 85 2.52 -6.57 -8.36
CA ALA A 85 2.68 -5.71 -9.54
C ALA A 85 1.48 -4.78 -9.82
N ALA A 86 0.54 -4.60 -8.89
CA ALA A 86 -0.73 -3.89 -9.09
C ALA A 86 -0.61 -2.47 -9.65
N HIS A 87 0.53 -1.83 -9.38
CA HIS A 87 0.91 -0.54 -9.94
C HIS A 87 0.86 -0.46 -11.47
N GLU A 88 0.57 -1.53 -12.20
CA GLU A 88 0.42 -1.52 -13.67
C GLU A 88 -1.04 -1.53 -14.15
N TYR A 89 -2.01 -1.87 -13.28
CA TYR A 89 -3.32 -2.30 -13.76
C TYR A 89 -4.50 -1.56 -13.13
N PHE A 90 -4.46 -1.20 -11.84
CA PHE A 90 -5.63 -0.67 -11.13
C PHE A 90 -5.26 0.44 -10.15
N ASP A 91 -5.99 1.56 -10.16
CA ASP A 91 -5.91 2.64 -9.16
C ASP A 91 -7.12 2.66 -8.20
N LEU A 92 -8.03 1.71 -8.36
CA LEU A 92 -9.22 1.52 -7.52
C LEU A 92 -9.28 0.09 -6.97
N PRO A 93 -9.84 -0.11 -5.76
CA PRO A 93 -10.13 -1.44 -5.24
C PRO A 93 -11.06 -2.23 -6.17
N GLN A 94 -10.70 -3.48 -6.44
CA GLN A 94 -11.51 -4.41 -7.22
C GLN A 94 -12.52 -5.13 -6.31
N ASP A 95 -13.43 -5.92 -6.88
CA ASP A 95 -14.50 -6.56 -6.11
C ASP A 95 -13.97 -7.47 -5.00
N VAL A 96 -12.86 -8.18 -5.24
CA VAL A 96 -12.21 -9.00 -4.21
C VAL A 96 -11.59 -8.16 -3.10
N ASP A 97 -11.08 -6.97 -3.41
CA ASP A 97 -10.49 -6.05 -2.42
C ASP A 97 -11.59 -5.50 -1.52
N LYS A 98 -12.70 -5.05 -2.13
CA LYS A 98 -13.90 -4.58 -1.41
C LYS A 98 -14.49 -5.67 -0.52
N ALA A 99 -14.65 -6.89 -1.05
CA ALA A 99 -15.17 -8.01 -0.29
C ALA A 99 -14.26 -8.39 0.90
N ASN A 100 -12.93 -8.31 0.73
CA ASN A 100 -11.99 -8.56 1.82
C ASN A 100 -11.98 -7.43 2.85
N TYR A 101 -12.03 -6.17 2.39
CA TYR A 101 -12.17 -5.01 3.27
C TYR A 101 -13.42 -5.17 4.14
N SER A 102 -14.57 -5.51 3.55
CA SER A 102 -15.80 -5.70 4.31
C SER A 102 -15.76 -6.86 5.30
N LYS A 103 -14.99 -7.92 5.04
CA LYS A 103 -14.78 -8.99 6.02
C LYS A 103 -13.93 -8.55 7.23
N LEU A 104 -13.05 -7.58 7.04
CA LEU A 104 -12.19 -7.04 8.09
C LEU A 104 -12.90 -5.94 8.89
N TRP A 105 -13.69 -5.09 8.22
CA TRP A 105 -14.15 -3.83 8.77
C TRP A 105 -15.67 -3.59 8.71
N GLY A 106 -16.46 -4.39 7.98
CA GLY A 106 -17.94 -4.32 7.91
C GLY A 106 -18.52 -3.79 6.60
#